data_AF-A0A7Y5L1N3-F1
#
_entry.id   AF-A0A7Y5L1N3-F1
#
_cell.length_a   1.000
_cell.length_b   1.000
_cell.length_c   1.000
_cell.angle_alpha   90.00
_cell.angle_beta   90.00
_cell.angle_gamma   90.00
#
_symmetry.space_group_name_H-M   'P 1'
#
loop_
_entity.id
_entity.type
_entity.pdbx_description
1 polymer ?
#
loop_
_entity_poly.entity_id
_entity_poly.type
_entity_poly.pdbx_seq_one_letter_code
_entity_poly.pdbx_strand_id
1 'polypeptide(L)'
;MTSRTAIALLLSSALSGCLTFGATPPEEEEEETSDNTFAVEAEKASSNCGTGQLTLDDTWGFDVEIVSHPRAGTIDWDTGDGAIEGTLEAEEKTFTVTAETVVDMRTSDSAAGLPPCSIRRVDELEGKLDHAGAPTSFEGSLSFKFEPTEGSDCSDLLYGEERLVEQLPCRVSYDLEGSLQKPDE
;
A
#
# COMPACT_ATOMS: atom_id res chain seq x y z
N MET A 1 -13.05 34.11 -46.82
CA MET A 1 -12.03 35.14 -47.08
C MET A 1 -10.70 34.66 -46.53
N THR A 2 -9.73 34.67 -47.43
CA THR A 2 -8.30 34.34 -47.32
C THR A 2 -7.57 34.90 -46.10
N SER A 3 -6.65 34.13 -45.51
CA SER A 3 -5.21 34.47 -45.61
C SER A 3 -4.30 33.31 -45.19
N ARG A 4 -3.36 32.99 -46.07
CA ARG A 4 -2.17 32.16 -45.83
C ARG A 4 -1.04 33.07 -45.37
N THR A 5 -0.21 32.67 -44.43
CA THR A 5 1.18 33.17 -44.34
C THR A 5 2.10 32.08 -43.82
N ALA A 6 3.29 32.05 -44.38
CA ALA A 6 4.19 30.93 -44.50
C ALA A 6 5.55 31.23 -43.84
N ILE A 7 6.35 30.17 -43.67
CA ILE A 7 7.83 30.12 -43.68
C ILE A 7 8.58 30.70 -42.46
N ALA A 8 9.38 29.87 -41.79
CA ALA A 8 10.86 29.91 -41.91
C ALA A 8 11.53 28.79 -41.09
N LEU A 9 12.25 27.91 -41.80
CA LEU A 9 13.28 27.03 -41.29
C LEU A 9 14.55 27.83 -41.00
N LEU A 10 15.21 27.61 -39.87
CA LEU A 10 16.62 27.92 -39.66
C LEU A 10 17.31 26.76 -38.91
N LEU A 11 18.11 26.00 -39.67
CA LEU A 11 19.17 25.12 -39.17
C LEU A 11 20.35 25.98 -38.70
N SER A 12 20.98 25.62 -37.58
CA SER A 12 22.41 25.89 -37.36
C SER A 12 23.01 24.91 -36.35
N SER A 13 23.98 24.15 -36.84
CA SER A 13 24.83 23.20 -36.12
C SER A 13 26.05 23.91 -35.55
N ALA A 14 26.46 23.58 -34.33
CA ALA A 14 27.84 23.76 -33.89
C ALA A 14 28.21 22.70 -32.84
N LEU A 15 29.14 21.83 -33.24
CA LEU A 15 29.89 20.91 -32.40
C LEU A 15 30.88 21.68 -31.52
N SER A 16 30.96 21.35 -30.23
CA SER A 16 32.14 21.61 -29.41
C SER A 16 32.25 20.51 -28.36
N GLY A 17 33.30 19.71 -28.49
CA GLY A 17 33.60 18.59 -27.61
C GLY A 17 34.24 19.02 -26.30
N CYS A 18 33.88 18.31 -25.24
CA CYS A 18 34.69 18.17 -24.04
C CYS A 18 35.09 16.70 -23.92
N LEU A 19 36.39 16.43 -24.13
CA LEU A 19 37.04 15.19 -23.74
C LEU A 19 37.15 15.19 -22.21
N THR A 20 36.19 14.56 -21.50
CA THR A 20 36.34 14.26 -20.08
C THR A 20 37.00 12.89 -19.94
N PHE A 21 38.30 12.88 -19.66
CA PHE A 21 39.02 11.69 -19.20
C PHE A 21 38.83 11.60 -17.69
N GLY A 22 38.08 10.60 -17.21
CA GLY A 22 38.01 10.28 -15.77
C GLY A 22 36.62 10.22 -15.13
N ALA A 23 35.53 10.27 -15.90
CA ALA A 23 34.22 9.90 -15.36
C ALA A 23 34.15 8.36 -15.34
N THR A 24 34.21 7.76 -14.14
CA THR A 24 33.58 6.45 -13.94
C THR A 24 32.16 6.59 -14.48
N PRO A 25 31.73 5.80 -15.47
CA PRO A 25 30.34 5.79 -15.87
C PRO A 25 29.51 5.62 -14.59
N PRO A 26 28.38 6.33 -14.41
CA PRO A 26 27.40 5.81 -13.46
C PRO A 26 27.19 4.36 -13.87
N GLU A 27 27.45 3.43 -12.95
CA GLU A 27 26.99 2.06 -13.13
C GLU A 27 25.48 2.21 -13.29
N GLU A 28 25.02 2.11 -14.53
CA GLU A 28 23.61 1.88 -14.83
C GLU A 28 23.36 0.49 -14.23
N GLU A 29 22.96 0.47 -12.95
CA GLU A 29 22.38 -0.70 -12.34
C GLU A 29 21.16 -1.00 -13.21
N GLU A 30 21.32 -1.96 -14.13
CA GLU A 30 20.21 -2.55 -14.84
C GLU A 30 19.26 -3.03 -13.76
N GLU A 31 18.20 -2.26 -13.50
CA GLU A 31 17.09 -2.67 -12.65
C GLU A 31 16.45 -3.86 -13.36
N GLU A 32 17.00 -5.04 -13.12
CA GLU A 32 16.30 -6.28 -13.39
C GLU A 32 15.04 -6.23 -12.54
N THR A 33 13.94 -5.79 -13.16
CA THR A 33 12.58 -5.92 -12.67
C THR A 33 12.30 -7.42 -12.55
N SER A 34 12.83 -8.00 -11.48
CA SER A 34 12.39 -9.30 -11.00
C SER A 34 10.94 -9.12 -10.64
N ASP A 35 10.05 -9.92 -11.25
CA ASP A 35 8.65 -10.02 -10.84
C ASP A 35 8.63 -10.55 -9.39
N ASN A 36 8.76 -9.64 -8.42
CA ASN A 36 8.73 -9.94 -6.99
C ASN A 36 7.30 -9.97 -6.48
N THR A 37 6.39 -10.51 -7.28
CA THR A 37 4.97 -10.64 -6.97
C THR A 37 4.73 -11.91 -6.16
N PHE A 38 4.13 -11.75 -4.99
CA PHE A 38 3.74 -12.83 -4.09
C PHE A 38 2.23 -13.03 -4.16
N ALA A 39 1.80 -14.27 -4.30
CA ALA A 39 0.43 -14.66 -4.01
C ALA A 39 0.28 -14.80 -2.49
N VAL A 40 -0.65 -14.07 -1.91
CA VAL A 40 -0.91 -14.05 -0.46
C VAL A 40 -2.25 -14.67 -0.16
N GLU A 41 -2.26 -15.58 0.81
CA GLU A 41 -3.46 -16.12 1.43
C GLU A 41 -3.60 -15.52 2.84
N ALA A 42 -4.80 -15.08 3.18
CA ALA A 42 -5.12 -14.47 4.46
C ALA A 42 -6.26 -15.25 5.14
N GLU A 43 -6.04 -15.71 6.37
CA GLU A 43 -7.04 -16.37 7.21
C GLU A 43 -7.34 -15.54 8.44
N LYS A 44 -8.62 -15.32 8.74
CA LYS A 44 -9.05 -14.48 9.86
C LYS A 44 -8.72 -15.17 11.19
N ALA A 45 -7.80 -14.59 11.94
CA ALA A 45 -7.39 -15.06 13.25
C ALA A 45 -8.35 -14.59 14.36
N SER A 46 -8.77 -13.31 14.32
CA SER A 46 -9.68 -12.76 15.34
C SER A 46 -10.44 -11.53 14.84
N SER A 47 -11.62 -11.26 15.42
CA SER A 47 -12.36 -10.02 15.18
C SER A 47 -13.23 -9.66 16.38
N ASN A 48 -13.27 -8.37 16.74
CA ASN A 48 -14.27 -7.82 17.66
C ASN A 48 -15.17 -6.76 16.99
N CYS A 49 -15.13 -6.64 15.66
CA CYS A 49 -15.94 -5.69 14.90
C CYS A 49 -17.42 -6.12 14.75
N GLY A 50 -17.75 -7.34 15.18
CA GLY A 50 -19.09 -7.93 15.06
C GLY A 50 -19.38 -8.47 13.65
N THR A 51 -20.63 -8.85 13.37
CA THR A 51 -21.05 -9.35 12.04
C THR A 51 -21.62 -8.25 11.15
N GLY A 52 -21.12 -7.02 11.29
CA GLY A 52 -21.60 -5.84 10.54
C GLY A 52 -21.34 -5.92 9.03
N GLN A 53 -21.67 -4.84 8.31
CA GLN A 53 -21.47 -4.76 6.84
C GLN A 53 -20.01 -4.61 6.40
N LEU A 54 -19.03 -4.53 7.31
CA LEU A 54 -17.65 -4.83 6.94
C LEU A 54 -17.61 -6.29 6.48
N THR A 55 -17.85 -6.53 5.18
CA THR A 55 -17.65 -7.81 4.49
C THR A 55 -16.17 -8.12 4.51
N LEU A 56 -15.75 -8.62 5.67
CA LEU A 56 -14.44 -9.14 5.96
C LEU A 56 -14.60 -10.65 5.88
N ASP A 57 -14.25 -11.22 4.75
CA ASP A 57 -14.31 -12.66 4.56
C ASP A 57 -13.40 -13.37 5.59
N ASP A 58 -13.78 -14.59 5.96
CA ASP A 58 -12.95 -15.43 6.85
C ASP A 58 -11.62 -15.79 6.19
N THR A 59 -11.62 -15.92 4.87
CA THR A 59 -10.44 -16.21 4.06
C THR A 59 -10.49 -15.40 2.77
N TRP A 60 -9.36 -14.85 2.34
CA TRP A 60 -9.23 -14.15 1.07
C TRP A 60 -7.79 -14.21 0.57
N GLY A 61 -7.57 -13.88 -0.69
CA GLY A 61 -6.24 -13.83 -1.28
C GLY A 61 -6.06 -12.63 -2.19
N PHE A 62 -4.81 -12.21 -2.34
CA PHE A 62 -4.42 -11.06 -3.14
C PHE A 62 -2.95 -11.19 -3.55
N ASP A 63 -2.55 -10.40 -4.53
CA ASP A 63 -1.15 -10.34 -4.96
C ASP A 63 -0.49 -9.08 -4.41
N VAL A 64 0.80 -9.17 -4.07
CA VAL A 64 1.61 -8.06 -3.58
C VAL A 64 2.99 -8.09 -4.20
N GLU A 65 3.49 -6.94 -4.64
CA GLU A 65 4.90 -6.80 -4.97
C GLU A 65 5.69 -6.43 -3.72
N ILE A 66 6.75 -7.19 -3.44
CA ILE A 66 7.63 -6.96 -2.29
C ILE A 66 9.04 -6.66 -2.77
N VAL A 67 9.55 -5.47 -2.43
CA VAL A 67 10.96 -5.11 -2.66
C VAL A 67 11.66 -4.94 -1.32
N SER A 68 12.65 -5.80 -1.04
CA SER A 68 13.40 -5.77 0.22
C SER A 68 14.73 -5.04 0.06
N HIS A 69 15.03 -4.08 0.95
CA HIS A 69 16.28 -3.32 0.95
C HIS A 69 17.08 -3.58 2.24
N PRO A 70 17.68 -4.77 2.43
CA PRO A 70 18.27 -5.18 3.71
C PRO A 70 19.42 -4.28 4.20
N ARG A 71 20.09 -3.54 3.30
CA ARG A 71 21.13 -2.56 3.67
C ARG A 71 20.54 -1.25 4.16
N ALA A 72 19.39 -0.84 3.63
CA ALA A 72 18.66 0.35 4.05
C ALA A 72 17.79 0.09 5.29
N GLY A 73 17.47 -1.18 5.56
CA GLY A 73 16.58 -1.57 6.64
C GLY A 73 15.11 -1.28 6.33
N THR A 74 14.74 -1.31 5.04
CA THR A 74 13.39 -1.01 4.57
C THR A 74 12.82 -2.12 3.69
N ILE A 75 11.51 -2.12 3.54
CA ILE A 75 10.75 -2.99 2.63
C ILE A 75 9.67 -2.14 1.96
N ASP A 76 9.43 -2.35 0.68
CA ASP A 76 8.30 -1.77 -0.04
C ASP A 76 7.22 -2.84 -0.20
N TRP A 77 5.99 -2.50 0.18
CA TRP A 77 4.80 -3.35 0.07
C TRP A 77 3.79 -2.68 -0.88
N ASP A 78 3.60 -3.25 -2.07
CA ASP A 78 2.70 -2.68 -3.09
C ASP A 78 1.58 -3.66 -3.46
N THR A 79 0.33 -3.27 -3.20
CA THR A 79 -0.88 -4.03 -3.56
C THR A 79 -1.52 -3.55 -4.87
N GLY A 80 -0.81 -2.74 -5.66
CA GLY A 80 -1.27 -2.15 -6.92
C GLY A 80 -1.82 -0.72 -6.82
N ASP A 81 -1.99 -0.20 -5.60
CA ASP A 81 -2.41 1.19 -5.33
C ASP A 81 -1.23 2.11 -4.98
N GLY A 82 0.00 1.59 -5.07
CA GLY A 82 1.25 2.26 -4.77
C GLY A 82 1.98 1.67 -3.56
N ALA A 83 3.30 1.64 -3.65
CA ALA A 83 4.17 1.09 -2.61
C ALA A 83 4.06 1.84 -1.27
N ILE A 84 3.92 1.07 -0.20
CA ILE A 84 4.01 1.53 1.18
C ILE A 84 5.35 1.07 1.74
N GLU A 85 6.21 2.02 2.11
CA GLU A 85 7.49 1.74 2.74
C GLU A 85 7.28 1.31 4.20
N GLY A 86 7.97 0.24 4.61
CA GLY A 86 8.03 -0.28 5.96
C GLY A 86 9.47 -0.48 6.44
N THR A 87 9.61 -1.02 7.65
CA THR A 87 10.90 -1.33 8.27
C THR A 87 11.25 -2.80 8.11
N LEU A 88 12.53 -3.11 7.85
CA LEU A 88 13.06 -4.47 7.73
C LEU A 88 14.28 -4.67 8.65
N GLU A 89 14.14 -5.58 9.61
CA GLU A 89 15.24 -6.03 10.46
C GLU A 89 15.95 -7.21 9.78
N ALA A 90 16.97 -6.92 8.97
CA ALA A 90 17.57 -7.91 8.06
C ALA A 90 18.14 -9.16 8.75
N GLU A 91 18.62 -9.05 10.00
CA GLU A 91 19.16 -10.19 10.76
C GLU A 91 18.05 -11.15 11.22
N GLU A 92 16.94 -10.60 11.69
CA GLU A 92 15.77 -11.36 12.16
C GLU A 92 14.83 -11.75 11.02
N LYS A 93 14.99 -11.08 9.87
CA LYS A 93 14.14 -11.15 8.67
C LYS A 93 12.71 -10.72 8.96
N THR A 94 12.51 -9.96 10.03
CA THR A 94 11.21 -9.44 10.44
C THR A 94 10.97 -8.10 9.78
N PHE A 95 9.72 -7.82 9.43
CA PHE A 95 9.35 -6.54 8.84
C PHE A 95 8.03 -6.04 9.41
N THR A 96 7.84 -4.73 9.31
CA THR A 96 6.61 -4.04 9.71
C THR A 96 6.24 -3.00 8.66
N VAL A 97 4.97 -2.97 8.27
CA VAL A 97 4.40 -1.95 7.37
C VAL A 97 3.16 -1.37 8.06
N THR A 98 2.99 -0.05 7.98
CA THR A 98 1.83 0.64 8.57
C THR A 98 1.24 1.62 7.58
N ALA A 99 -0.07 1.54 7.36
CA ALA A 99 -0.82 2.51 6.57
C ALA A 99 -1.99 3.07 7.38
N GLU A 100 -2.35 4.32 7.12
CA GLU A 100 -3.49 4.99 7.73
C GLU A 100 -4.36 5.60 6.65
N THR A 101 -5.68 5.44 6.79
CA THR A 101 -6.65 6.10 5.91
C THR A 101 -7.81 6.62 6.74
N VAL A 102 -8.32 7.80 6.41
CA VAL A 102 -9.53 8.36 7.01
C VAL A 102 -10.64 8.33 5.97
N VAL A 103 -11.77 7.72 6.32
CA VAL A 103 -12.96 7.65 5.48
C VAL A 103 -14.02 8.58 6.05
N ASP A 104 -14.39 9.60 5.28
CA ASP A 104 -15.49 10.50 5.61
C ASP A 104 -16.83 9.84 5.24
N MET A 105 -17.54 9.35 6.25
CA MET A 105 -18.86 8.74 6.10
C MET A 105 -19.96 9.79 5.98
N ARG A 106 -19.77 10.93 6.64
CA ARG A 106 -20.67 12.09 6.60
C ARG A 106 -19.88 13.38 6.81
N THR A 107 -20.00 14.31 5.87
CA THR A 107 -19.47 15.68 6.00
C THR A 107 -20.47 16.59 6.71
N SER A 108 -20.00 17.68 7.34
CA SER A 108 -20.84 18.64 8.07
C SER A 108 -21.96 19.26 7.23
N ASP A 109 -21.80 19.29 5.92
CA ASP A 109 -22.72 19.96 4.99
C ASP A 109 -23.81 19.01 4.46
N SER A 110 -23.68 17.71 4.73
CA SER A 110 -24.47 16.66 4.08
C SER A 110 -25.74 16.26 4.83
N ALA A 111 -25.88 16.57 6.13
CA ALA A 111 -27.08 16.28 6.90
C ALA A 111 -27.45 17.43 7.85
N ALA A 112 -28.70 17.87 7.80
CA ALA A 112 -29.21 18.98 8.59
C ALA A 112 -29.10 18.72 10.11
N GLY A 113 -28.02 19.19 10.74
CA GLY A 113 -27.84 19.20 12.18
C GLY A 113 -27.19 17.95 12.78
N LEU A 114 -26.70 17.00 11.96
CA LEU A 114 -25.89 15.90 12.48
C LEU A 114 -24.41 16.29 12.50
N PRO A 115 -23.65 15.87 13.53
CA PRO A 115 -22.19 16.03 13.55
C PRO A 115 -21.54 15.26 12.39
N PRO A 116 -20.34 15.66 11.94
CA PRO A 116 -19.58 14.88 10.97
C PRO A 116 -19.30 13.47 11.52
N CYS A 117 -19.17 12.51 10.61
CA CYS A 117 -18.72 11.17 10.95
C CYS A 117 -17.59 10.79 9.99
N SER A 118 -16.40 10.59 10.54
CA SER A 118 -15.29 9.96 9.85
C SER A 118 -14.65 8.88 10.71
N ILE A 119 -14.19 7.84 10.03
CA ILE A 119 -13.58 6.66 10.64
C ILE A 119 -12.15 6.59 10.15
N ARG A 120 -11.20 6.51 11.08
CA ARG A 120 -9.81 6.20 10.80
C ARG A 120 -9.64 4.68 10.76
N ARG A 121 -9.04 4.19 9.68
CA ARG A 121 -8.53 2.83 9.53
C ARG A 121 -7.01 2.87 9.63
N VAL A 122 -6.45 2.04 10.50
CA VAL A 122 -5.00 1.79 10.59
C VAL A 122 -4.76 0.34 10.24
N ASP A 123 -3.92 0.13 9.23
CA ASP A 123 -3.53 -1.18 8.72
C ASP A 123 -2.11 -1.43 9.21
N GLU A 124 -1.90 -2.50 9.96
CA GLU A 124 -0.61 -2.87 10.54
C GLU A 124 -0.28 -4.29 10.11
N LEU A 125 0.79 -4.42 9.35
CA LEU A 125 1.33 -5.68 8.86
C LEU A 125 2.66 -5.94 9.56
N GLU A 126 2.79 -7.12 10.14
CA GLU A 126 4.04 -7.63 10.69
C GLU A 126 4.31 -8.99 10.08
N GLY A 127 5.56 -9.28 9.70
CA GLY A 127 5.86 -10.56 9.08
C GLY A 127 7.32 -10.94 9.16
N LYS A 128 7.61 -12.12 8.62
CA LYS A 128 8.95 -12.69 8.54
C LYS A 128 9.20 -13.29 7.17
N LEU A 129 10.24 -12.80 6.51
CA LEU A 129 10.73 -13.32 5.24
C LEU A 129 11.56 -14.59 5.45
N ASP A 130 11.52 -15.52 4.49
CA ASP A 130 12.45 -16.64 4.43
C ASP A 130 13.90 -16.17 4.19
N HIS A 131 14.07 -15.12 3.38
CA HIS A 131 15.33 -14.48 3.06
C HIS A 131 15.19 -12.95 2.90
N ALA A 132 16.04 -12.17 3.56
CA ALA A 132 15.88 -10.72 3.64
C ALA A 132 16.29 -9.92 2.37
N GLY A 133 17.02 -10.54 1.43
CA GLY A 133 17.47 -9.85 0.21
C GLY A 133 16.99 -10.46 -1.10
N ALA A 134 16.25 -11.57 -1.02
CA ALA A 134 15.68 -12.28 -2.16
C ALA A 134 14.59 -13.20 -1.63
N PRO A 135 13.54 -12.64 -1.00
CA PRO A 135 12.49 -13.45 -0.39
C PRO A 135 11.81 -14.33 -1.45
N THR A 136 11.45 -15.55 -1.08
CA THR A 136 10.60 -16.43 -1.90
C THR A 136 9.32 -16.82 -1.18
N SER A 137 9.26 -16.59 0.12
CA SER A 137 8.05 -16.78 0.94
C SER A 137 8.09 -15.90 2.20
N PHE A 138 6.92 -15.66 2.78
CA PHE A 138 6.81 -15.04 4.09
C PHE A 138 5.59 -15.55 4.86
N GLU A 139 5.66 -15.44 6.18
CA GLU A 139 4.53 -15.63 7.10
C GLU A 139 4.34 -14.33 7.90
N GLY A 140 3.12 -13.99 8.26
CA GLY A 140 2.87 -12.76 9.02
C GLY A 140 1.48 -12.63 9.59
N SER A 141 1.19 -11.43 10.07
CA SER A 141 -0.13 -11.03 10.54
C SER A 141 -0.47 -9.65 10.02
N LEU A 142 -1.71 -9.48 9.57
CA LEU A 142 -2.27 -8.20 9.13
C LEU A 142 -3.43 -7.84 10.04
N SER A 143 -3.43 -6.64 10.59
CA SER A 143 -4.53 -6.17 11.42
C SER A 143 -5.10 -4.85 10.91
N PHE A 144 -6.43 -4.76 10.94
CA PHE A 144 -7.14 -3.53 10.62
C PHE A 144 -7.79 -3.01 11.90
N LYS A 145 -7.44 -1.78 12.27
CA LYS A 145 -8.01 -1.09 13.42
C LYS A 145 -8.90 0.05 12.94
N PHE A 146 -10.14 0.07 13.42
CA PHE A 146 -11.14 1.08 13.08
C PHE A 146 -11.49 1.92 14.30
N GLU A 147 -11.41 3.24 14.18
CA GLU A 147 -11.72 4.18 15.27
C GLU A 147 -12.44 5.42 14.72
N PRO A 148 -13.39 6.03 15.46
CA PRO A 148 -13.88 7.35 15.11
C PRO A 148 -12.74 8.37 15.22
N THR A 149 -12.68 9.33 14.29
CA THR A 149 -11.75 10.45 14.41
C THR A 149 -12.20 11.43 15.51
N GLU A 150 -11.31 12.34 15.91
CA GLU A 150 -11.64 13.37 16.89
C GLU A 150 -12.80 14.26 16.41
N GLY A 151 -13.81 14.44 17.27
CA GLY A 151 -14.99 15.25 16.97
C GLY A 151 -16.03 14.57 16.07
N SER A 152 -15.78 13.33 15.62
CA SER A 152 -16.77 12.55 14.89
C SER A 152 -17.80 11.91 15.81
N ASP A 153 -19.06 11.93 15.38
CA ASP A 153 -20.13 11.13 15.99
C ASP A 153 -20.83 10.34 14.89
N CYS A 154 -20.54 9.03 14.93
CA CYS A 154 -21.02 8.02 13.99
C CYS A 154 -22.14 7.16 14.59
N SER A 155 -22.68 7.51 15.77
CA SER A 155 -23.62 6.65 16.49
C SER A 155 -24.82 6.25 15.62
N ASP A 156 -25.35 7.16 14.80
CA ASP A 156 -26.48 6.87 13.93
C ASP A 156 -26.17 5.87 12.80
N LEU A 157 -24.93 5.83 12.31
CA LEU A 157 -24.46 4.86 11.31
C LEU A 157 -24.06 3.50 11.93
N LEU A 158 -23.76 3.50 13.24
CA LEU A 158 -23.36 2.30 13.97
C LEU A 158 -24.53 1.53 14.58
N TYR A 159 -25.70 2.15 14.76
CA TYR A 159 -26.83 1.54 15.49
C TYR A 159 -28.08 1.25 14.64
N GLY A 160 -28.04 1.46 13.32
CA GLY A 160 -29.14 1.18 12.38
C GLY A 160 -29.43 -0.31 12.12
N GLU A 161 -30.33 -0.63 11.18
CA GLU A 161 -30.51 -2.00 10.66
C GLU A 161 -29.37 -2.38 9.69
N GLU A 162 -28.68 -1.39 9.12
CA GLU A 162 -27.56 -1.50 8.18
C GLU A 162 -26.22 -1.09 8.84
N ARG A 163 -25.91 -1.64 10.01
CA ARG A 163 -24.71 -1.25 10.78
C ARG A 163 -23.43 -1.64 10.02
N LEU A 164 -22.52 -0.68 9.86
CA LEU A 164 -21.21 -0.91 9.26
C LEU A 164 -20.35 -1.82 10.16
N VAL A 165 -20.35 -1.54 11.46
CA VAL A 165 -19.74 -2.36 12.51
C VAL A 165 -20.64 -2.36 13.73
N GLU A 166 -20.54 -3.40 14.56
CA GLU A 166 -21.35 -3.45 15.79
C GLU A 166 -20.84 -2.47 16.84
N GLN A 167 -19.52 -2.26 16.88
CA GLN A 167 -18.84 -1.50 17.92
C GLN A 167 -17.62 -0.80 17.33
N LEU A 168 -17.40 0.45 17.74
CA LEU A 168 -16.13 1.16 17.56
C LEU A 168 -15.62 1.62 18.94
N PRO A 169 -14.31 1.60 19.20
CA PRO A 169 -13.25 1.11 18.31
C PRO A 169 -13.30 -0.42 18.15
N CYS A 170 -12.84 -0.92 17.01
CA CYS A 170 -12.71 -2.36 16.79
C CYS A 170 -11.45 -2.73 16.02
N ARG A 171 -11.10 -4.01 16.03
CA ARG A 171 -9.96 -4.61 15.35
C ARG A 171 -10.35 -5.98 14.78
N VAL A 172 -9.81 -6.26 13.60
CA VAL A 172 -9.75 -7.59 12.99
C VAL A 172 -8.29 -7.93 12.73
N SER A 173 -7.92 -9.20 12.84
CA SER A 173 -6.58 -9.70 12.53
C SER A 173 -6.67 -10.92 11.61
N TYR A 174 -5.71 -11.03 10.71
CA TYR A 174 -5.52 -12.11 9.77
C TYR A 174 -4.11 -12.68 9.94
N ASP A 175 -3.98 -14.00 9.89
CA ASP A 175 -2.71 -14.68 9.64
C ASP A 175 -2.48 -14.69 8.13
N LEU A 176 -1.24 -14.42 7.70
CA LEU A 176 -0.86 -14.34 6.29
C LEU A 176 0.20 -15.38 5.95
N GLU A 177 0.05 -15.98 4.78
CA GLU A 177 1.09 -16.76 4.11
C GLU A 177 1.28 -16.23 2.69
N GLY A 178 2.52 -15.92 2.30
CA GLY A 178 2.85 -15.41 0.98
C GLY A 178 3.89 -16.27 0.28
N SER A 179 3.70 -16.52 -1.01
CA SER A 179 4.65 -17.27 -1.85
C SER A 179 4.91 -16.54 -3.16
N LEU A 180 6.19 -16.43 -3.54
CA LEU A 180 6.59 -15.81 -4.80
C LEU A 180 5.94 -16.55 -5.97
N GLN A 181 5.27 -15.80 -6.84
CA GLN A 181 4.67 -16.35 -8.05
C GLN A 181 5.78 -16.80 -9.01
N LYS A 182 5.57 -17.94 -9.66
CA LYS A 182 6.46 -18.35 -10.75
C LYS A 182 6.05 -17.59 -12.00
N PRO A 183 7.00 -17.12 -12.83
CA PRO A 183 6.68 -16.62 -14.15
C PRO A 183 5.88 -17.67 -14.92
N ASP A 184 4.78 -17.28 -15.55
CA ASP A 184 4.03 -18.16 -16.45
C ASP A 184 4.97 -18.62 -17.60
N GLU A 185 5.34 -19.91 -17.61
CA GLU A 185 6.20 -20.54 -18.64
C GLU A 185 5.54 -20.67 -20.02
#